data_AF-A0A372RY68-F1
#
_entry.id   AF-A0A372RY68-F1
#
_cell.length_a   1.000
_cell.length_b   1.000
_cell.length_c   1.000
_cell.angle_alpha   90.00
_cell.angle_beta   90.00
_cell.angle_gamma   90.00
#
_symmetry.space_group_name_H-M   'P 1'
#
loop_
_entity.id
_entity.type
_entity.pdbx_description
1 polymer ?
#
loop_
_entity_poly.entity_id
_entity_poly.type
_entity_poly.pdbx_seq_one_letter_code
_entity_poly.pdbx_strand_id
1 'polypeptide(L)'
;MQKEVEIYKDLADIQGKYIPKLVCYGYYGGEMSFVIGMTIVGTSAIKGLEAIHKHGILHNDIREENIIINDNGDIYLIDFGMASREDTKKKRKLFEEEQLKYSNLLDRYNTHFVKNVGEFPSHVNVRWLVSP
;
A
#
# COMPACT_ATOMS: atom_id res chain seq x y z
N MET A 1 14.90 3.42 1.33
CA MET A 1 14.39 3.06 2.67
C MET A 1 14.29 4.19 3.69
N GLN A 2 15.30 5.07 3.91
CA GLN A 2 15.10 6.23 4.80
C GLN A 2 13.86 7.06 4.41
N LYS A 3 13.70 7.29 3.11
CA LYS A 3 12.53 7.95 2.51
C LYS A 3 11.19 7.28 2.87
N GLU A 4 11.14 5.95 2.81
CA GLU A 4 9.93 5.19 3.14
C GLU A 4 9.54 5.36 4.60
N VAL A 5 10.50 5.28 5.53
CA VAL A 5 10.27 5.52 6.96
C VAL A 5 9.74 6.93 7.20
N GLU A 6 10.28 7.94 6.52
CA GLU A 6 9.78 9.32 6.63
C GLU A 6 8.35 9.46 6.10
N ILE A 7 7.99 8.75 5.02
CA ILE A 7 6.60 8.74 4.53
C ILE A 7 5.67 8.06 5.54
N TYR A 8 6.08 6.95 6.15
CA TYR A 8 5.29 6.34 7.22
C TYR A 8 5.08 7.29 8.40
N LYS A 9 6.08 8.07 8.79
CA LYS A 9 5.95 9.09 9.85
C LYS A 9 4.94 10.17 9.47
N ASP A 10 4.94 10.64 8.22
CA ASP A 10 3.96 11.63 7.75
C ASP A 10 2.53 11.11 7.74
N LEU A 11 2.36 9.79 7.61
CA LEU A 11 1.07 9.11 7.55
C LEU A 11 0.66 8.49 8.90
N ALA A 12 1.25 8.95 10.02
CA ALA A 12 1.09 8.32 11.33
C ALA A 12 -0.36 8.24 11.82
N ASP A 13 -1.22 9.21 11.47
CA ASP A 13 -2.63 9.28 11.86
C ASP A 13 -3.53 8.30 11.08
N ILE A 14 -3.07 7.82 9.92
CA ILE A 14 -3.80 6.87 9.08
C ILE A 14 -3.31 5.42 9.18
N GLN A 15 -2.20 5.21 9.90
CA GLN A 15 -1.66 3.87 10.19
C GLN A 15 -2.64 3.02 11.02
N GLY A 16 -2.75 1.74 10.68
CA GLY A 16 -3.68 0.80 11.32
C GLY A 16 -5.15 1.01 10.97
N LYS A 17 -5.46 2.00 10.11
CA LYS A 17 -6.80 2.27 9.58
C LYS A 17 -6.87 2.10 8.06
N TYR A 18 -5.85 2.62 7.37
CA TYR A 18 -5.79 2.70 5.92
C TYR A 18 -4.49 2.16 5.34
N ILE A 19 -3.40 2.26 6.08
CA ILE A 19 -2.11 1.67 5.74
C ILE A 19 -1.60 0.83 6.93
N PRO A 20 -0.73 -0.15 6.70
CA PRO A 20 -0.23 -0.98 7.80
C PRO A 20 0.55 -0.13 8.83
N LYS A 21 0.42 -0.47 10.11
CA LYS A 21 1.10 0.26 11.19
C LYS A 21 2.56 -0.12 11.24
N LEU A 22 3.45 0.87 11.18
CA LEU A 22 4.88 0.70 11.36
C LEU A 22 5.18 0.36 12.83
N VAL A 23 5.65 -0.85 13.10
CA VAL A 23 5.95 -1.36 14.45
C VAL A 23 7.40 -1.11 14.82
N CYS A 24 8.32 -1.37 13.89
CA CYS A 24 9.74 -1.18 14.11
C CYS A 24 10.45 -0.85 12.78
N TYR A 25 11.51 -0.07 12.91
CA TYR A 25 12.49 0.16 11.85
C TYR A 25 13.86 0.30 12.50
N GLY A 26 14.90 -0.25 11.87
CA GLY A 26 16.25 -0.25 12.43
C GLY A 26 17.29 -0.69 11.42
N TYR A 27 18.55 -0.34 11.68
CA TYR A 27 19.70 -0.73 10.87
C TYR A 27 20.41 -1.92 11.52
N TYR A 28 20.63 -3.00 10.78
CA TYR A 28 21.52 -4.09 11.20
C TYR A 28 22.84 -3.97 10.43
N GLY A 29 23.98 -3.98 11.13
CA GLY A 29 25.27 -3.58 10.60
C GLY A 29 25.83 -4.45 9.46
N GLY A 30 26.71 -3.85 8.65
CA GLY A 30 27.62 -4.54 7.73
C GLY A 30 27.20 -4.48 6.26
N GLU A 31 26.03 -5.05 5.94
CA GLU A 31 25.50 -5.07 4.57
C GLU A 31 23.98 -4.93 4.63
N MET A 32 23.51 -3.86 3.99
CA MET A 32 22.16 -3.25 4.05
C MET A 32 21.01 -4.27 4.24
N SER A 33 20.63 -4.50 5.49
CA SER A 33 19.39 -5.20 5.84
C SER A 33 18.63 -4.33 6.83
N PHE A 34 17.54 -3.75 6.38
CA PHE A 34 16.60 -3.06 7.25
C PHE A 34 15.36 -3.94 7.41
N VAL A 35 14.85 -4.01 8.63
CA VAL A 35 13.62 -4.74 8.94
C VAL A 35 12.51 -3.72 9.16
N ILE A 36 11.44 -3.84 8.38
CA ILE A 36 10.18 -3.14 8.62
C ILE A 36 9.18 -4.17 9.14
N GLY A 37 8.76 -4.01 10.40
CA GLY A 37 7.64 -4.76 10.95
C GLY A 37 6.35 -3.99 10.78
N MET A 38 5.31 -4.64 10.23
CA MET A 38 4.01 -4.00 10.00
C MET A 38 2.84 -4.84 10.52
N THR A 39 1.76 -4.20 10.96
CA THR A 39 0.48 -4.91 11.25
C THR A 39 -0.47 -4.79 10.07
N ILE A 40 -1.15 -5.89 9.69
CA ILE A 40 -2.17 -5.88 8.63
C ILE A 40 -3.55 -5.65 9.26
N VAL A 41 -3.97 -4.39 9.46
CA VAL A 41 -5.29 -4.02 9.99
C VAL A 41 -5.75 -2.69 9.36
N GLY A 42 -7.00 -2.60 8.86
CA GLY A 42 -7.53 -1.46 8.11
C GLY A 42 -8.76 -1.79 7.26
N THR A 43 -9.20 -0.84 6.43
CA THR A 43 -10.52 -0.82 5.76
C THR A 43 -10.41 -0.54 4.25
N SER A 44 -11.53 -0.64 3.51
CA SER A 44 -11.67 -0.56 2.03
C SER A 44 -10.56 0.18 1.25
N ALA A 45 -9.96 -0.56 0.30
CA ALA A 45 -8.92 -0.18 -0.67
C ALA A 45 -8.86 1.30 -1.10
N ILE A 46 -9.96 1.81 -1.67
CA ILE A 46 -10.03 3.14 -2.28
C ILE A 46 -9.80 4.25 -1.25
N LYS A 47 -10.35 4.08 -0.04
CA LYS A 47 -10.18 5.06 1.04
C LYS A 47 -8.73 5.15 1.49
N GLY A 48 -7.95 4.09 1.33
CA GLY A 48 -6.53 4.08 1.65
C GLY A 48 -5.74 5.05 0.78
N LEU A 49 -5.87 4.93 -0.55
CA LEU A 49 -5.18 5.82 -1.47
C LEU A 49 -5.66 7.27 -1.35
N GLU A 50 -6.97 7.49 -1.18
CA GLU A 50 -7.50 8.84 -0.92
C GLU A 50 -6.91 9.46 0.36
N ALA A 51 -6.74 8.67 1.42
CA ALA A 51 -6.15 9.15 2.67
C ALA A 51 -4.67 9.53 2.47
N ILE A 52 -3.92 8.73 1.71
CA ILE A 52 -2.52 9.04 1.34
C ILE A 52 -2.47 10.34 0.53
N HIS A 53 -3.34 10.51 -0.46
CA HIS A 53 -3.40 11.70 -1.31
C HIS A 53 -3.76 12.97 -0.55
N LYS A 54 -4.63 12.88 0.47
CA LYS A 54 -4.98 14.01 1.35
C LYS A 54 -3.77 14.54 2.14
N HIS A 55 -2.75 13.70 2.37
CA HIS A 55 -1.48 14.10 2.96
C HIS A 55 -0.51 14.73 1.95
N GLY A 56 -0.93 14.90 0.69
CA GLY A 56 -0.05 15.38 -0.38
C GLY A 56 1.01 14.36 -0.76
N ILE A 57 0.73 13.07 -0.59
CA ILE A 57 1.66 11.99 -0.90
C ILE A 57 1.15 11.24 -2.13
N LEU A 58 2.00 11.09 -3.14
CA LEU A 58 1.82 10.11 -4.22
C LEU A 58 2.55 8.83 -3.84
N HIS A 59 1.97 7.67 -4.13
CA HIS A 59 2.62 6.39 -3.89
C HIS A 59 3.70 6.08 -4.95
N ASN A 60 3.44 6.47 -6.20
CA ASN A 60 4.23 6.28 -7.42
C ASN A 60 4.51 4.84 -7.85
N ASP A 61 4.09 3.83 -7.07
CA ASP A 61 4.35 2.42 -7.36
C ASP A 61 3.12 1.53 -7.19
N ILE A 62 2.00 1.99 -7.75
CA ILE A 62 0.74 1.23 -7.78
C ILE A 62 0.88 0.03 -8.73
N ARG A 63 1.03 -1.17 -8.17
CA ARG A 63 1.14 -2.47 -8.84
C ARG A 63 0.65 -3.60 -7.92
N GLU A 64 0.48 -4.79 -8.50
CA GLU A 64 -0.10 -5.98 -7.85
C GLU A 64 0.75 -6.46 -6.66
N GLU A 65 2.08 -6.34 -6.78
CA GLU A 65 3.03 -6.77 -5.75
C GLU A 65 3.01 -5.88 -4.51
N ASN A 66 2.53 -4.65 -4.66
CA ASN A 66 2.44 -3.65 -3.59
C ASN A 66 1.03 -3.55 -2.99
N ILE A 67 0.20 -4.57 -3.25
CA ILE A 67 -1.13 -4.71 -2.68
C ILE A 67 -1.17 -5.97 -1.82
N ILE A 68 -1.54 -5.81 -0.55
CA ILE A 68 -1.86 -6.92 0.35
C ILE A 68 -3.36 -6.98 0.55
N ILE A 69 -3.90 -8.19 0.60
CA ILE A 69 -5.29 -8.47 0.98
C ILE A 69 -5.27 -9.35 2.23
N ASN A 70 -6.02 -8.99 3.26
CA ASN A 70 -6.17 -9.83 4.46
C ASN A 70 -7.36 -10.80 4.33
N ASP A 71 -7.51 -11.70 5.29
CA ASP A 71 -8.56 -12.72 5.31
C ASP A 71 -9.99 -12.13 5.35
N ASN A 72 -10.13 -10.87 5.77
CA ASN A 72 -11.39 -10.14 5.79
C ASN A 72 -11.70 -9.48 4.43
N GLY A 73 -10.80 -9.59 3.45
CA GLY A 73 -10.91 -8.93 2.15
C GLY A 73 -10.52 -7.45 2.16
N ASP A 74 -9.93 -6.94 3.25
CA ASP A 74 -9.39 -5.58 3.29
C ASP A 74 -8.11 -5.49 2.46
N ILE A 75 -7.94 -4.38 1.75
CA ILE A 75 -6.85 -4.16 0.80
C ILE A 75 -5.94 -3.04 1.31
N TYR A 76 -4.63 -3.27 1.27
CA TYR A 76 -3.60 -2.37 1.76
C TYR A 76 -2.57 -2.07 0.69
N LEU A 77 -2.15 -0.80 0.61
CA LEU A 77 -0.96 -0.40 -0.14
C LEU A 77 0.28 -0.54 0.75
N ILE A 78 1.34 -1.09 0.18
CA ILE A 78 2.65 -1.26 0.81
C ILE A 78 3.77 -0.73 -0.09
N ASP A 79 4.99 -0.66 0.45
CA ASP A 79 6.20 -0.19 -0.23
C ASP A 79 6.13 1.29 -0.67
N PHE A 80 6.42 2.18 0.28
CA PHE A 80 6.51 3.62 0.02
C PHE A 80 7.92 4.05 -0.42
N GLY A 81 8.76 3.13 -0.89
CA GLY A 81 10.11 3.45 -1.36
C GLY A 81 10.12 4.51 -2.48
N MET A 82 9.10 4.48 -3.33
CA MET A 82 8.96 5.38 -4.49
C MET A 82 8.06 6.59 -4.22
N ALA A 83 7.39 6.66 -3.08
CA ALA A 83 6.40 7.70 -2.77
C ALA A 83 7.00 9.12 -2.78
N SER A 84 6.25 10.15 -3.13
CA SER A 84 6.74 11.54 -3.13
C SER A 84 5.75 12.51 -2.49
N ARG A 85 6.28 13.62 -1.97
CA ARG A 85 5.48 14.73 -1.41
C ARG A 85 5.23 15.74 -2.51
N GLU A 86 3.98 16.01 -2.80
CA GLU A 86 3.55 16.93 -3.85
C GLU A 86 2.45 17.87 -3.35
N ASP A 87 2.41 19.07 -3.93
CA ASP A 87 1.33 20.02 -3.69
C ASP A 87 0.07 19.55 -4.45
N THR A 88 -0.96 19.16 -3.70
CA THR A 88 -2.23 18.63 -4.24
C THR A 88 -2.94 19.60 -5.19
N LYS A 89 -2.72 20.92 -5.04
CA LYS A 89 -3.31 21.93 -5.94
C LYS A 89 -2.51 22.04 -7.22
N LYS A 90 -1.17 22.09 -7.13
CA LYS A 90 -0.30 22.25 -8.31
C LYS A 90 -0.18 20.98 -9.14
N LYS A 91 -0.26 19.82 -8.50
CA LYS A 91 -0.04 18.51 -9.11
C LYS A 91 -1.29 17.64 -9.15
N ARG A 92 -2.48 18.24 -9.06
CA ARG A 92 -3.78 17.53 -9.03
C ARG A 92 -3.89 16.41 -10.08
N LYS A 93 -3.44 16.68 -11.31
CA LYS A 93 -3.45 15.71 -12.41
C LYS A 93 -2.70 14.41 -12.07
N LEU A 94 -1.57 14.49 -11.36
CA LEU A 94 -0.81 13.29 -10.97
C LEU A 94 -1.58 12.44 -9.95
N PHE A 95 -2.27 13.08 -9.01
CA PHE A 95 -3.12 12.38 -8.04
C PHE A 95 -4.31 11.70 -8.73
N GLU A 96 -4.95 12.39 -9.68
CA GLU A 96 -6.05 11.82 -10.49
C GLU A 96 -5.57 10.64 -11.36
N GLU A 97 -4.41 10.75 -11.99
CA GLU A 97 -3.79 9.68 -12.77
C GLU A 97 -3.46 8.45 -11.90
N GLU A 98 -2.91 8.66 -10.69
CA GLU A 98 -2.64 7.58 -9.75
C GLU A 98 -3.92 6.91 -9.23
N GLN A 99 -4.96 7.69 -8.92
CA GLN A 99 -6.28 7.16 -8.55
C GLN A 99 -6.86 6.28 -9.67
N LEU A 100 -6.80 6.74 -10.91
CA LEU A 100 -7.29 5.98 -12.06
C LEU A 100 -6.51 4.67 -12.25
N LYS A 101 -5.19 4.72 -12.10
CA LYS A 101 -4.33 3.53 -12.17
C LYS A 101 -4.72 2.51 -11.10
N TYR A 102 -5.00 2.96 -9.88
CA TYR A 102 -5.41 2.09 -8.78
C TYR A 102 -6.80 1.50 -8.99
N SER A 103 -7.78 2.30 -9.47
CA SER A 103 -9.12 1.80 -9.79
C SER A 103 -9.07 0.70 -10.86
N ASN A 104 -8.34 0.95 -11.96
CA ASN A 104 -8.20 -0.04 -13.03
C ASN A 104 -7.52 -1.32 -12.55
N LEU A 105 -6.57 -1.20 -11.61
CA LEU A 105 -5.92 -2.34 -10.99
C LEU A 105 -6.93 -3.18 -10.20
N LEU A 106 -7.72 -2.57 -9.32
CA LEU A 106 -8.75 -3.25 -8.53
C LEU A 106 -9.86 -3.87 -9.40
N ASP A 107 -10.25 -3.24 -10.49
CA ASP A 107 -11.25 -3.79 -11.41
C ASP A 107 -10.79 -5.10 -12.06
N ARG A 108 -9.48 -5.22 -12.34
CA ARG A 108 -8.89 -6.49 -12.81
C ARG A 108 -9.00 -7.57 -11.73
N TYR A 109 -8.72 -7.26 -10.47
CA TYR A 109 -8.90 -8.20 -9.36
C TYR A 109 -10.35 -8.69 -9.22
N ASN A 110 -11.32 -7.77 -9.25
CA ASN A 110 -12.74 -8.13 -9.19
C ASN A 110 -13.16 -9.01 -10.36
N THR A 111 -12.69 -8.69 -11.57
CA THR A 111 -13.01 -9.46 -12.77
C THR A 111 -12.41 -10.88 -12.72
N HIS A 112 -11.20 -11.04 -12.17
CA HIS A 112 -10.56 -12.34 -12.00
C HIS A 112 -11.23 -13.17 -10.89
N PHE A 113 -11.56 -12.55 -9.76
CA PHE A 113 -12.24 -13.21 -8.65
C PHE A 113 -13.63 -13.75 -9.03
N VAL A 114 -14.42 -12.94 -9.76
CA VAL A 114 -15.76 -13.35 -10.21
C VAL A 114 -15.71 -14.45 -11.27
N LYS A 115 -14.68 -14.49 -12.12
CA LYS A 115 -14.54 -15.51 -13.18
C LYS A 115 -13.97 -16.84 -12.67
N ASN A 116 -13.18 -16.82 -11.59
CA ASN A 116 -12.44 -17.99 -11.10
C ASN A 116 -12.86 -18.44 -9.70
N VAL A 117 -14.17 -18.44 -9.38
CA VAL A 117 -14.79 -19.01 -8.15
C VAL A 117 -13.81 -19.16 -6.97
N GLY A 118 -13.35 -18.04 -6.40
CA GLY A 118 -12.55 -18.02 -5.17
C GLY A 118 -11.03 -18.23 -5.31
N GLU A 119 -10.47 -18.41 -6.51
CA GLU A 119 -9.02 -18.47 -6.71
C GLU A 119 -8.46 -17.10 -7.16
N PHE A 120 -7.63 -16.50 -6.30
CA PHE A 120 -6.86 -15.31 -6.65
C PHE A 120 -5.74 -15.65 -7.64
N PRO A 121 -5.40 -14.75 -8.58
CA PRO A 121 -4.33 -14.99 -9.55
C PRO A 121 -2.99 -15.31 -8.87
N SER A 122 -2.24 -16.29 -9.41
CA SER A 122 -0.95 -16.75 -8.87
C SER A 122 0.19 -15.71 -8.87
N HIS A 123 -0.04 -14.53 -9.45
CA HIS A 123 0.90 -13.40 -9.48
C HIS A 123 0.62 -12.38 -8.37
N VAL A 124 -0.51 -12.53 -7.68
CA VAL A 124 -0.76 -11.81 -6.44
C VAL A 124 0.10 -12.49 -5.39
N ASN A 125 1.02 -11.74 -4.79
CA ASN A 125 1.86 -12.23 -3.72
C ASN A 125 1.00 -12.39 -2.45
N VAL A 126 0.15 -13.42 -2.41
CA VAL A 126 -0.59 -13.84 -1.22
C VAL A 126 0.41 -14.54 -0.30
N ARG A 127 1.40 -13.78 0.18
CA ARG A 127 2.29 -14.27 1.21
C ARG A 127 1.49 -14.21 2.50
N TRP A 128 0.85 -15.32 2.82
CA TRP A 128 0.25 -15.61 4.12
C TRP A 128 1.30 -15.39 5.20
N LEU A 129 1.38 -14.19 5.75
CA LEU A 129 2.17 -13.89 6.94
C LEU A 129 1.25 -14.05 8.15
N VAL A 130 0.77 -15.28 8.40
CA VAL A 130 1.15 -16.13 9.54
C VAL A 130 0.43 -17.49 9.41
N SER A 131 1.18 -18.58 9.50
CA SER A 131 0.71 -19.81 10.14
C SER A 131 1.92 -20.40 10.87
N PRO A 132 1.69 -21.02 12.05
CA PRO A 132 2.64 -21.10 13.16
C PRO A 132 4.00 -21.74 12.83
#